data_AF-A0A6L8BGN5-F1
#
_entry.id   AF-A0A6L8BGN5-F1
#
_cell.length_a   1.000
_cell.length_b   1.000
_cell.length_c   1.000
_cell.angle_alpha   90.00
_cell.angle_beta   90.00
_cell.angle_gamma   90.00
#
_symmetry.space_group_name_H-M   'P 1'
#
loop_
_entity.id
_entity.type
_entity.pdbx_description
1 polymer ?
#
loop_
_entity_poly.entity_id
_entity_poly.type
_entity_poly.pdbx_seq_one_letter_code
_entity_poly.pdbx_strand_id
1 'polypeptide(L)'
;MNDLAWQAWAVIVLALAAGGLNKGITGLGLPGIAVPIMAIFLGVEQAVMIMVMPTLITNLWLTWRLRDCYREVPEVARVAIAGVPGIALGAAVLYLASEKFLATVLALWVLAYLVLRFMHPELSLAREARYRLAFPVGFASGTLQGATGICAPVIVPYVDAIGANPRTYVFTFSAVFMSLSLTHLIILGSLQAYTPLLFGQSLLAVVPAMIFVPVGNWLRQFIRPEFFSVLIRVLLFVTAARLLYGAWSV
;
A
#
# COMPACT_ATOMS: atom_id res chain seq x y z
N MET A 1 33.42 12.02 2.38
CA MET A 1 32.07 12.18 1.81
C MET A 1 31.53 10.92 1.11
N ASN A 2 32.37 10.00 0.63
CA ASN A 2 31.90 8.75 -0.01
C ASN A 2 31.36 7.69 0.97
N ASP A 3 31.75 7.73 2.25
CA ASP A 3 31.36 6.69 3.19
C ASP A 3 29.87 6.71 3.60
N LEU A 4 29.28 7.90 3.71
CA LEU A 4 27.86 8.05 4.00
C LEU A 4 26.98 7.60 2.81
N ALA A 5 27.47 7.71 1.57
CA ALA A 5 26.69 7.39 0.39
C ALA A 5 26.52 5.87 0.19
N TRP A 6 27.57 5.07 0.42
CA TRP A 6 27.46 3.62 0.29
C TRP A 6 26.61 3.01 1.41
N GLN A 7 26.67 3.56 2.62
CA GLN A 7 25.84 3.13 3.75
C GLN A 7 24.35 3.36 3.46
N ALA A 8 24.00 4.56 2.95
CA ALA A 8 22.63 4.87 2.55
C ALA A 8 22.11 3.88 1.49
N TRP A 9 22.90 3.58 0.47
CA TRP A 9 22.50 2.61 -0.56
C TRP A 9 22.39 1.18 -0.04
N ALA A 10 23.27 0.76 0.87
CA ALA A 10 23.16 -0.54 1.52
C ALA A 10 21.84 -0.66 2.31
N VAL A 11 21.47 0.39 3.06
CA VAL A 11 20.18 0.45 3.78
C VAL A 11 19.00 0.37 2.80
N ILE A 12 19.03 1.15 1.71
CA ILE A 12 17.97 1.13 0.69
C ILE A 12 17.80 -0.28 0.11
N VAL A 13 18.89 -0.93 -0.29
CA VAL A 13 18.83 -2.28 -0.88
C VAL A 13 18.32 -3.31 0.13
N LEU A 14 18.79 -3.28 1.38
CA LEU A 14 18.33 -4.21 2.42
C LEU A 14 16.85 -3.99 2.76
N ALA A 15 16.41 -2.75 2.88
CA ALA A 15 15.01 -2.40 3.12
C ALA A 15 14.10 -2.87 1.98
N LEU A 16 14.53 -2.66 0.73
CA LEU A 16 13.80 -3.10 -0.47
C LEU A 16 13.86 -4.61 -0.66
N ALA A 17 14.91 -5.29 -0.21
CA ALA A 17 14.97 -6.75 -0.19
C ALA A 17 13.93 -7.31 0.77
N ALA A 18 13.91 -6.83 2.03
CA ALA A 18 12.94 -7.25 3.02
C ALA A 18 11.49 -6.93 2.60
N GLY A 19 11.22 -5.69 2.17
CA GLY A 19 9.91 -5.28 1.69
C GLY A 19 9.50 -5.98 0.38
N GLY A 20 10.45 -6.22 -0.51
CA GLY A 20 10.25 -6.89 -1.79
C GLY A 20 9.88 -8.35 -1.63
N LEU A 21 10.60 -9.08 -0.80
CA LEU A 21 10.28 -10.47 -0.46
C LEU A 21 8.89 -10.57 0.18
N ASN A 22 8.59 -9.70 1.15
CA ASN A 22 7.27 -9.65 1.77
C ASN A 22 6.17 -9.36 0.74
N LYS A 23 6.36 -8.39 -0.16
CA LYS A 23 5.38 -8.08 -1.22
C LYS A 23 5.25 -9.21 -2.22
N GLY A 24 6.32 -9.91 -2.54
CA GLY A 24 6.24 -11.10 -3.39
C GLY A 24 5.38 -12.19 -2.73
N ILE A 25 5.57 -12.43 -1.43
CA ILE A 25 4.85 -13.45 -0.68
C ILE A 25 3.38 -13.07 -0.45
N THR A 26 3.12 -11.84 -0.01
CA THR A 26 1.81 -11.38 0.46
C THR A 26 1.01 -10.61 -0.60
N GLY A 27 1.68 -10.13 -1.66
CA GLY A 27 1.15 -9.13 -2.59
C GLY A 27 1.16 -7.69 -2.06
N LEU A 28 1.45 -7.50 -0.77
CA LEU A 28 1.27 -6.25 -0.02
C LEU A 28 2.58 -5.78 0.65
N GLY A 29 2.60 -4.56 1.16
CA GLY A 29 3.52 -4.20 2.24
C GLY A 29 4.97 -3.90 1.87
N LEU A 30 5.32 -3.72 0.58
CA LEU A 30 6.67 -3.24 0.21
C LEU A 30 6.98 -1.90 0.90
N PRO A 31 6.15 -0.83 0.81
CA PRO A 31 6.37 0.39 1.59
C PRO A 31 6.24 0.17 3.10
N GLY A 32 5.32 -0.71 3.52
CA GLY A 32 5.05 -0.97 4.93
C GLY A 32 6.25 -1.50 5.72
N ILE A 33 7.20 -2.17 5.04
CA ILE A 33 8.46 -2.66 5.61
C ILE A 33 9.62 -1.74 5.24
N ALA A 34 9.73 -1.35 3.96
CA ALA A 34 10.89 -0.61 3.50
C ALA A 34 10.95 0.82 4.06
N VAL A 35 9.81 1.51 4.18
CA VAL A 35 9.76 2.91 4.68
C VAL A 35 10.24 3.00 6.13
N PRO A 36 9.73 2.21 7.11
CA PRO A 36 10.22 2.29 8.48
C PRO A 36 11.72 1.99 8.61
N ILE A 37 12.23 1.00 7.86
CA ILE A 37 13.66 0.66 7.89
C ILE A 37 14.49 1.84 7.35
N MET A 38 14.13 2.38 6.19
CA MET A 38 14.86 3.51 5.60
C MET A 38 14.73 4.79 6.44
N ALA A 39 13.55 5.05 7.02
CA ALA A 39 13.29 6.26 7.78
C ALA A 39 14.18 6.41 9.02
N ILE A 40 14.58 5.29 9.64
CA ILE A 40 15.51 5.29 10.79
C ILE A 40 16.86 5.92 10.42
N PHE A 41 17.30 5.78 9.18
CA PHE A 41 18.63 6.22 8.73
C PHE A 41 18.60 7.46 7.82
N LEU A 42 17.57 7.58 6.98
CA LEU A 42 17.45 8.60 5.94
C LEU A 42 16.43 9.69 6.26
N GLY A 43 15.61 9.48 7.30
CA GLY A 43 14.44 10.32 7.57
C GLY A 43 13.21 9.86 6.79
N VAL A 44 12.03 10.16 7.35
CA VAL A 44 10.72 9.70 6.83
C VAL A 44 10.47 10.26 5.43
N GLU A 45 10.74 11.54 5.22
CA GLU A 45 10.49 12.22 3.94
C GLU A 45 11.28 11.56 2.79
N GLN A 46 12.60 11.40 2.96
CA GLN A 46 13.44 10.78 1.95
C GLN A 46 13.05 9.32 1.69
N ALA A 47 12.72 8.56 2.73
CA ALA A 47 12.26 7.18 2.61
C ALA A 47 10.94 7.07 1.80
N VAL A 48 9.97 7.94 2.08
CA VAL A 48 8.69 7.98 1.35
C VAL A 48 8.93 8.33 -0.12
N MET A 49 9.78 9.33 -0.39
CA MET A 49 10.09 9.76 -1.76
C MET A 49 10.80 8.65 -2.55
N ILE A 50 11.84 8.02 -1.99
CA ILE A 50 12.54 6.89 -2.66
C ILE A 50 11.58 5.75 -3.02
N MET A 51 10.53 5.53 -2.22
CA MET A 51 9.58 4.44 -2.44
C MET A 51 8.56 4.67 -3.57
N VAL A 52 8.43 5.89 -4.10
CA VAL A 52 7.40 6.22 -5.09
C VAL A 52 7.56 5.35 -6.36
N MET A 53 8.74 5.35 -7.00
CA MET A 53 8.96 4.60 -8.24
C MET A 53 8.98 3.07 -8.04
N PRO A 54 9.66 2.50 -7.03
CA PRO A 54 9.61 1.05 -6.77
C PRO A 54 8.18 0.56 -6.55
N THR A 55 7.38 1.32 -5.83
CA THR A 55 5.99 0.95 -5.55
C THR A 55 5.13 1.04 -6.79
N LEU A 56 5.26 2.12 -7.57
CA LEU A 56 4.52 2.29 -8.82
C LEU A 56 4.84 1.17 -9.81
N ILE A 57 6.13 0.90 -10.06
CA ILE A 57 6.57 -0.06 -11.08
C ILE A 57 6.28 -1.50 -10.66
N THR A 58 6.51 -1.88 -9.40
CA THR A 58 6.19 -3.25 -8.95
C THR A 58 4.68 -3.51 -8.98
N ASN A 59 3.85 -2.53 -8.63
CA ASN A 59 2.40 -2.67 -8.74
C ASN A 59 1.92 -2.67 -10.19
N LEU A 60 2.53 -1.88 -11.08
CA LEU A 60 2.25 -1.92 -12.52
C LEU A 60 2.57 -3.30 -13.09
N TRP A 61 3.74 -3.86 -12.76
CA TRP A 61 4.14 -5.19 -13.18
C TRP A 61 3.16 -6.28 -12.70
N LEU A 62 2.77 -6.27 -11.42
CA LEU A 62 1.79 -7.21 -10.87
C LEU A 62 0.41 -7.07 -11.54
N THR A 63 -0.04 -5.82 -11.74
CA THR A 63 -1.32 -5.52 -12.41
C THR A 63 -1.32 -6.03 -13.84
N TRP A 64 -0.23 -5.82 -14.59
CA TRP A 64 -0.09 -6.31 -15.95
C TRP A 64 -0.03 -7.84 -16.01
N ARG A 65 0.71 -8.47 -15.09
CA ARG A 65 0.90 -9.92 -15.03
C ARG A 65 -0.40 -10.65 -14.66
N LEU A 66 -1.25 -10.04 -13.84
CA LEU A 66 -2.51 -10.62 -13.35
C LEU A 66 -3.76 -9.99 -13.98
N ARG A 67 -3.61 -9.35 -15.14
CA ARG A 67 -4.69 -8.61 -15.83
C ARG A 67 -5.91 -9.47 -16.19
N ASP A 68 -5.72 -10.78 -16.30
CA ASP A 68 -6.81 -11.76 -16.50
C ASP A 68 -7.81 -11.76 -15.34
N CYS A 69 -7.36 -11.46 -14.12
CA CYS A 69 -8.21 -11.36 -12.92
C CYS A 69 -9.18 -10.16 -12.95
N TYR A 70 -9.01 -9.20 -13.86
CA TYR A 70 -9.93 -8.05 -13.97
C TYR A 70 -11.40 -8.46 -14.15
N ARG A 71 -11.64 -9.59 -14.84
CA ARG A 71 -12.99 -10.11 -15.08
C ARG A 71 -13.72 -10.49 -13.79
N GLU A 72 -13.00 -10.82 -12.73
CA GLU A 72 -13.57 -11.20 -11.44
C GLU A 72 -13.95 -9.98 -10.57
N VAL A 73 -13.31 -8.83 -10.83
CA VAL A 73 -13.41 -7.60 -10.02
C VAL A 73 -13.48 -6.32 -10.88
N PRO A 74 -14.40 -6.21 -11.86
CA PRO A 74 -14.50 -5.03 -12.74
C PRO A 74 -14.73 -3.71 -11.99
N GLU A 75 -15.28 -3.77 -10.77
CA GLU A 75 -15.45 -2.63 -9.86
C GLU A 75 -14.12 -1.97 -9.44
N VAL A 76 -12.96 -2.64 -9.60
CA VAL A 76 -11.65 -2.09 -9.26
C VAL A 76 -11.36 -0.77 -10.00
N ALA A 77 -11.84 -0.64 -11.24
CA ALA A 77 -11.68 0.60 -12.00
C ALA A 77 -12.42 1.77 -11.33
N ARG A 78 -13.61 1.50 -10.74
CA ARG A 78 -14.37 2.53 -10.01
C ARG A 78 -13.66 2.93 -8.72
N VAL A 79 -13.07 1.98 -8.01
CA VAL A 79 -12.25 2.24 -6.82
C VAL A 79 -11.06 3.15 -7.18
N ALA A 80 -10.33 2.80 -8.25
CA ALA A 80 -9.18 3.58 -8.71
C ALA A 80 -9.57 5.01 -9.11
N ILE A 81 -10.64 5.17 -9.91
CA ILE A 81 -11.12 6.49 -10.35
C ILE A 81 -11.61 7.32 -9.17
N ALA A 82 -12.37 6.73 -8.25
CA ALA A 82 -12.90 7.44 -7.08
C ALA A 82 -11.80 7.90 -6.11
N GLY A 83 -10.66 7.22 -6.08
CA GLY A 83 -9.53 7.63 -5.25
C GLY A 83 -8.75 8.84 -5.76
N VAL A 84 -8.83 9.18 -7.05
CA VAL A 84 -8.15 10.35 -7.62
C VAL A 84 -8.52 11.66 -6.89
N PRO A 85 -9.81 12.05 -6.76
CA PRO A 85 -10.17 13.24 -5.99
C PRO A 85 -9.85 13.09 -4.49
N GLY A 86 -9.87 11.86 -3.98
CA GLY A 86 -9.46 11.54 -2.62
C GLY A 86 -8.02 11.95 -2.35
N ILE A 87 -7.08 11.69 -3.27
CA ILE A 87 -5.65 12.03 -3.10
C ILE A 87 -5.45 13.54 -2.96
N ALA A 88 -6.13 14.35 -3.77
CA ALA A 88 -6.05 15.80 -3.67
C ALA A 88 -6.52 16.29 -2.29
N LEU A 89 -7.63 15.73 -1.79
CA LEU A 89 -8.09 15.99 -0.44
C LEU A 89 -7.06 15.52 0.60
N GLY A 90 -6.51 14.32 0.46
CA GLY A 90 -5.50 13.76 1.36
C GLY A 90 -4.25 14.63 1.47
N ALA A 91 -3.74 15.09 0.32
CA ALA A 91 -2.61 16.00 0.24
C ALA A 91 -2.91 17.34 0.94
N ALA A 92 -4.14 17.88 0.81
CA ALA A 92 -4.55 19.09 1.51
C ALA A 92 -4.75 18.87 3.03
N VAL A 93 -5.35 17.74 3.39
CA VAL A 93 -5.62 17.34 4.78
C VAL A 93 -4.32 17.13 5.56
N LEU A 94 -3.24 16.67 4.92
CA LEU A 94 -1.92 16.59 5.54
C LEU A 94 -1.45 17.92 6.13
N TYR A 95 -1.82 19.06 5.53
CA TYR A 95 -1.46 20.39 6.03
C TYR A 95 -2.44 20.96 7.06
N LEU A 96 -3.67 20.45 7.12
CA LEU A 96 -4.77 21.06 7.88
C LEU A 96 -5.25 20.24 9.09
N ALA A 97 -5.11 18.91 9.04
CA ALA A 97 -5.55 18.02 10.10
C ALA A 97 -4.37 17.58 10.98
N SER A 98 -4.62 17.41 12.27
CA SER A 98 -3.62 16.82 13.16
C SER A 98 -3.40 15.34 12.80
N GLU A 99 -2.13 14.91 12.77
CA GLU A 99 -1.74 13.52 12.51
C GLU A 99 -2.49 12.54 13.43
N LYS A 100 -2.73 12.95 14.68
CA LYS A 100 -3.51 12.22 15.69
C LYS A 100 -4.96 11.96 15.28
N PHE A 101 -5.62 12.92 14.64
CA PHE A 101 -7.01 12.76 14.19
C PHE A 101 -7.11 11.70 13.08
N LEU A 102 -6.23 11.78 12.09
CA LEU A 102 -6.20 10.83 10.97
C LEU A 102 -5.90 9.41 11.44
N ALA A 103 -4.90 9.24 12.31
CA ALA A 103 -4.54 7.95 12.88
C ALA A 103 -5.71 7.34 13.68
N THR A 104 -6.43 8.15 14.45
CA THR A 104 -7.57 7.70 15.27
C THR A 104 -8.75 7.24 14.42
N VAL A 105 -9.18 8.03 13.43
CA VAL A 105 -10.29 7.66 12.54
C VAL A 105 -9.98 6.37 11.81
N LEU A 106 -8.74 6.22 11.34
CA LEU A 106 -8.33 5.04 10.61
C LEU A 106 -8.24 3.80 11.49
N ALA A 107 -7.70 3.94 12.71
CA ALA A 107 -7.68 2.85 13.67
C ALA A 107 -9.08 2.34 13.98
N LEU A 108 -10.04 3.25 14.22
CA LEU A 108 -11.45 2.89 14.45
C LEU A 108 -12.06 2.18 13.25
N TRP A 109 -11.77 2.62 12.02
CA TRP A 109 -12.22 1.96 10.79
C TRP A 109 -11.72 0.50 10.69
N VAL A 110 -10.41 0.29 10.90
CA VAL A 110 -9.82 -1.06 10.82
C VAL A 110 -10.35 -1.94 11.96
N LEU A 111 -10.48 -1.41 13.18
CA LEU A 111 -11.07 -2.14 14.30
C LEU A 111 -12.51 -2.55 14.03
N ALA A 112 -13.34 -1.63 13.52
CA ALA A 112 -14.73 -1.92 13.16
C ALA A 112 -14.81 -3.06 12.13
N TYR A 113 -13.92 -3.04 11.13
CA TYR A 113 -13.81 -4.12 10.16
C TYR A 113 -13.38 -5.45 10.79
N LEU A 114 -12.37 -5.43 11.66
CA LEU A 114 -11.88 -6.64 12.34
C LEU A 114 -12.97 -7.27 13.22
N VAL A 115 -13.73 -6.45 13.95
CA VAL A 115 -14.89 -6.91 14.73
C VAL A 115 -15.94 -7.53 13.80
N LEU A 116 -16.31 -6.84 12.72
CA LEU A 116 -17.27 -7.36 11.74
C LEU A 116 -16.84 -8.71 11.16
N ARG A 117 -15.56 -8.84 10.77
CA ARG A 117 -15.00 -10.07 10.20
C ARG A 117 -14.82 -11.18 11.23
N PHE A 118 -14.59 -10.84 12.50
CA PHE A 118 -14.58 -11.81 13.59
C PHE A 118 -15.99 -12.36 13.85
N MET A 119 -17.02 -11.49 13.84
CA MET A 119 -18.41 -11.91 14.00
C MET A 119 -18.95 -12.62 12.75
N HIS A 120 -18.45 -12.28 11.56
CA HIS A 120 -18.84 -12.86 10.29
C HIS A 120 -17.62 -13.32 9.46
N PRO A 121 -17.01 -14.47 9.80
CA PRO A 121 -15.82 -14.98 9.10
C PRO A 121 -16.07 -15.27 7.61
N GLU A 122 -17.31 -15.61 7.26
CA GLU A 122 -17.75 -15.91 5.89
C GLU A 122 -18.26 -14.68 5.13
N LEU A 123 -18.08 -13.47 5.68
CA LEU A 123 -18.54 -12.24 5.06
C LEU A 123 -17.96 -12.09 3.65
N SER A 124 -18.82 -12.22 2.63
CA SER A 124 -18.51 -11.93 1.23
C SER A 124 -19.49 -10.88 0.69
N LEU A 125 -18.95 -9.85 0.06
CA LEU A 125 -19.76 -8.77 -0.52
C LEU A 125 -20.44 -9.26 -1.82
N ALA A 126 -21.77 -9.19 -1.82
CA ALA A 126 -22.58 -9.31 -3.02
C ALA A 126 -22.15 -8.29 -4.08
N ARG A 127 -22.39 -8.60 -5.36
CA ARG A 127 -21.91 -7.78 -6.47
C ARG A 127 -22.45 -6.35 -6.43
N GLU A 128 -23.71 -6.13 -6.06
CA GLU A 128 -24.24 -4.77 -5.89
C GLU A 128 -23.53 -4.00 -4.77
N ALA A 129 -23.24 -4.66 -3.65
CA ALA A 129 -22.54 -4.05 -2.52
C ALA A 129 -21.10 -3.64 -2.92
N ARG A 130 -20.39 -4.49 -3.67
CA ARG A 130 -19.07 -4.17 -4.25
C ARG A 130 -19.12 -2.88 -5.08
N TYR A 131 -20.08 -2.78 -6.00
CA TYR A 131 -20.23 -1.57 -6.83
C TYR A 131 -20.62 -0.32 -6.03
N ARG A 132 -21.48 -0.43 -5.02
CA ARG A 132 -21.90 0.70 -4.18
C ARG A 132 -20.77 1.19 -3.28
N LEU A 133 -19.98 0.28 -2.72
CA LEU A 133 -18.85 0.59 -1.85
C LEU A 133 -17.61 1.03 -2.62
N ALA A 134 -17.51 0.74 -3.93
CA ALA A 134 -16.33 1.07 -4.73
C ALA A 134 -15.96 2.56 -4.67
N PHE A 135 -16.95 3.46 -4.74
CA PHE A 135 -16.70 4.90 -4.66
C PHE A 135 -16.20 5.34 -3.27
N PRO A 136 -16.92 5.10 -2.15
CA PRO A 136 -16.46 5.53 -0.84
C PRO A 136 -15.13 4.88 -0.44
N VAL A 137 -14.93 3.59 -0.76
CA VAL A 137 -13.65 2.91 -0.51
C VAL A 137 -12.54 3.51 -1.34
N GLY A 138 -12.78 3.78 -2.63
CA GLY A 138 -11.81 4.42 -3.52
C GLY A 138 -11.41 5.79 -3.02
N PHE A 139 -12.39 6.64 -2.73
CA PHE A 139 -12.18 7.99 -2.20
C PHE A 139 -11.37 7.97 -0.90
N ALA A 140 -11.79 7.18 0.09
CA ALA A 140 -11.08 7.07 1.37
C ALA A 140 -9.67 6.47 1.21
N SER A 141 -9.49 5.48 0.33
CA SER A 141 -8.17 4.93 -0.02
C SER A 141 -7.27 6.00 -0.64
N GLY A 142 -7.83 6.84 -1.52
CA GLY A 142 -7.14 7.97 -2.12
C GLY A 142 -6.74 9.03 -1.10
N THR A 143 -7.66 9.45 -0.23
CA THR A 143 -7.38 10.41 0.86
C THR A 143 -6.28 9.92 1.77
N LEU A 144 -6.33 8.65 2.17
CA LEU A 144 -5.28 8.09 3.00
C LEU A 144 -3.95 7.99 2.25
N GLN A 145 -3.97 7.58 0.97
CA GLN A 145 -2.78 7.53 0.13
C GLN A 145 -2.12 8.90 -0.03
N GLY A 146 -2.92 9.95 -0.25
CA GLY A 146 -2.43 11.32 -0.41
C GLY A 146 -1.87 11.88 0.90
N ALA A 147 -2.45 11.53 2.05
CA ALA A 147 -1.98 12.00 3.35
C ALA A 147 -0.76 11.21 3.86
N THR A 148 -0.70 9.89 3.64
CA THR A 148 0.25 9.00 4.34
C THR A 148 1.17 8.20 3.41
N GLY A 149 0.95 8.23 2.10
CA GLY A 149 1.68 7.37 1.18
C GLY A 149 1.21 5.90 1.20
N ILE A 150 0.16 5.55 1.96
CA ILE A 150 -0.34 4.17 2.10
C ILE A 150 -1.87 4.15 2.04
N CYS A 151 -2.50 3.27 1.24
CA CYS A 151 -3.96 3.05 1.26
C CYS A 151 -4.42 1.73 1.89
N ALA A 152 -3.48 0.87 2.28
CA ALA A 152 -3.75 -0.50 2.75
C ALA A 152 -4.84 -0.62 3.83
N PRO A 153 -4.88 0.24 4.87
CA PRO A 153 -5.91 0.16 5.92
C PRO A 153 -7.36 0.29 5.43
N VAL A 154 -7.60 0.91 4.27
CA VAL A 154 -8.94 1.04 3.68
C VAL A 154 -9.17 -0.02 2.61
N ILE A 155 -8.21 -0.22 1.71
CA ILE A 155 -8.40 -1.13 0.57
C ILE A 155 -8.33 -2.61 0.98
N VAL A 156 -7.49 -2.98 1.94
CA VAL A 156 -7.33 -4.40 2.37
C VAL A 156 -8.65 -4.96 2.91
N PRO A 157 -9.36 -4.28 3.85
CA PRO A 157 -10.70 -4.70 4.27
C PRO A 157 -11.69 -4.93 3.14
N TYR A 158 -11.72 -4.02 2.16
CA TYR A 158 -12.61 -4.12 1.01
C TYR A 158 -12.29 -5.34 0.16
N VAL A 159 -11.01 -5.53 -0.20
CA VAL A 159 -10.58 -6.68 -1.03
C VAL A 159 -10.76 -8.00 -0.27
N ASP A 160 -10.51 -8.03 1.04
CA ASP A 160 -10.76 -9.21 1.88
C ASP A 160 -12.26 -9.53 2.00
N ALA A 161 -13.12 -8.51 2.03
CA ALA A 161 -14.57 -8.65 2.01
C ALA A 161 -15.14 -9.06 0.64
N ILE A 162 -14.42 -8.87 -0.47
CA ILE A 162 -14.83 -9.45 -1.77
C ILE A 162 -14.75 -10.99 -1.71
N GLY A 163 -13.86 -11.56 -0.89
CA GLY A 163 -13.63 -13.00 -0.84
C GLY A 163 -12.94 -13.53 -2.10
N ALA A 164 -12.15 -12.69 -2.76
CA ALA A 164 -11.46 -13.03 -3.99
C ALA A 164 -10.35 -14.07 -3.75
N ASN A 165 -10.05 -14.88 -4.77
CA ASN A 165 -8.92 -15.80 -4.69
C ASN A 165 -7.59 -15.03 -4.53
N PRO A 166 -6.51 -15.67 -4.06
CA PRO A 166 -5.26 -14.97 -3.76
C PRO A 166 -4.57 -14.30 -4.96
N ARG A 167 -4.88 -14.67 -6.21
CA ARG A 167 -4.38 -13.98 -7.41
C ARG A 167 -5.15 -12.69 -7.64
N THR A 168 -6.48 -12.78 -7.62
CA THR A 168 -7.38 -11.64 -7.77
C THR A 168 -7.20 -10.63 -6.66
N TYR A 169 -6.96 -11.08 -5.42
CA TYR A 169 -6.60 -10.22 -4.31
C TYR A 169 -5.37 -9.34 -4.62
N VAL A 170 -4.28 -9.96 -5.07
CA VAL A 170 -3.03 -9.25 -5.41
C VAL A 170 -3.23 -8.33 -6.61
N PHE A 171 -4.01 -8.75 -7.61
CA PHE A 171 -4.39 -7.91 -8.74
C PHE A 171 -5.15 -6.67 -8.26
N THR A 172 -6.24 -6.82 -7.50
CA THR A 172 -7.09 -5.70 -7.05
C THR A 172 -6.29 -4.71 -6.25
N PHE A 173 -5.50 -5.18 -5.28
CA PHE A 173 -4.66 -4.31 -4.48
C PHE A 173 -3.62 -3.59 -5.34
N SER A 174 -2.90 -4.32 -6.19
CA SER A 174 -1.84 -3.74 -7.03
C SER A 174 -2.39 -2.72 -8.01
N ALA A 175 -3.55 -3.00 -8.62
CA ALA A 175 -4.19 -2.10 -9.58
C ALA A 175 -4.60 -0.78 -8.91
N VAL A 176 -5.26 -0.84 -7.75
CA VAL A 176 -5.64 0.35 -6.99
C VAL A 176 -4.39 1.11 -6.53
N PHE A 177 -3.43 0.41 -5.91
CA PHE A 177 -2.23 1.03 -5.39
C PHE A 177 -1.40 1.68 -6.52
N MET A 178 -1.30 1.04 -7.69
CA MET A 178 -0.67 1.59 -8.88
C MET A 178 -1.35 2.89 -9.32
N SER A 179 -2.68 2.86 -9.51
CA SER A 179 -3.44 4.04 -9.95
C SER A 179 -3.28 5.20 -8.98
N LEU A 180 -3.40 4.94 -7.68
CA LEU A 180 -3.27 5.99 -6.67
C LEU A 180 -1.82 6.50 -6.55
N SER A 181 -0.81 5.62 -6.68
CA SER A 181 0.60 6.02 -6.69
C SER A 181 0.94 6.88 -7.90
N LEU A 182 0.35 6.60 -9.07
CA LEU A 182 0.54 7.39 -10.27
C LEU A 182 -0.03 8.81 -10.08
N THR A 183 -1.26 8.92 -9.58
CA THR A 183 -1.86 10.22 -9.28
C THR A 183 -1.05 10.98 -8.23
N HIS A 184 -0.57 10.31 -7.18
CA HIS A 184 0.28 10.92 -6.16
C HIS A 184 1.60 11.45 -6.75
N LEU A 185 2.26 10.68 -7.62
CA LEU A 185 3.47 11.12 -8.33
C LEU A 185 3.21 12.36 -9.19
N ILE A 186 2.08 12.41 -9.90
CA ILE A 186 1.71 13.59 -10.72
C ILE A 186 1.55 14.82 -9.83
N ILE A 187 0.88 14.69 -8.68
CA ILE A 187 0.69 15.80 -7.73
C ILE A 187 2.04 16.28 -7.19
N LEU A 188 2.89 15.37 -6.71
CA LEU A 188 4.23 15.73 -6.21
C LEU A 188 5.10 16.42 -7.27
N GLY A 189 5.02 15.94 -8.52
CA GLY A 189 5.69 16.57 -9.66
C GLY A 189 5.18 17.97 -9.95
N SER A 190 3.85 18.17 -9.91
CA SER A 190 3.23 19.48 -10.13
C SER A 190 3.57 20.52 -9.05
N LEU A 191 3.78 20.06 -7.81
CA LEU A 191 4.20 20.89 -6.68
C LEU A 191 5.72 21.13 -6.63
N GLN A 192 6.50 20.59 -7.58
CA GLN A 192 7.97 20.61 -7.58
C GLN A 192 8.60 20.07 -6.28
N ALA A 193 7.85 19.27 -5.51
CA ALA A 193 8.30 18.69 -4.25
C ALA A 193 9.33 17.57 -4.45
N TYR A 194 9.46 17.06 -5.68
CA TYR A 194 10.31 15.91 -5.99
C TYR A 194 11.58 16.34 -6.73
N THR A 195 12.70 16.42 -6.00
CA THR A 195 13.97 16.90 -6.59
C THR A 195 14.52 15.90 -7.62
N PRO A 196 15.29 16.37 -8.64
CA PRO A 196 15.89 15.49 -9.64
C PRO A 196 16.80 14.40 -9.03
N LEU A 197 17.49 14.72 -7.94
CA LEU A 197 18.34 13.77 -7.23
C LEU A 197 17.52 12.64 -6.59
N LEU A 198 16.44 12.99 -5.87
CA LEU A 198 15.56 12.01 -5.22
C LEU A 198 14.81 11.16 -6.25
N PHE A 199 14.40 11.77 -7.37
CA PHE A 199 13.83 11.03 -8.49
C PHE A 199 14.81 9.98 -9.04
N GLY A 200 16.09 10.37 -9.25
CA GLY A 200 17.14 9.45 -9.65
C GLY A 200 17.37 8.32 -8.65
N GLN A 201 17.39 8.61 -7.35
CA GLN A 201 17.51 7.60 -6.29
C GLN A 201 16.32 6.64 -6.28
N SER A 202 15.09 7.14 -6.42
CA SER A 202 13.89 6.31 -6.48
C SER A 202 13.88 5.42 -7.72
N LEU A 203 14.33 5.94 -8.87
CA LEU A 203 14.42 5.15 -10.10
C LEU A 203 15.44 4.01 -9.96
N LEU A 204 16.61 4.28 -9.36
CA LEU A 204 17.60 3.25 -9.07
C LEU A 204 17.09 2.21 -8.06
N ALA A 205 16.31 2.63 -7.07
CA ALA A 205 15.66 1.73 -6.11
C ALA A 205 14.65 0.75 -6.75
N VAL A 206 14.21 0.99 -7.99
CA VAL A 206 13.35 0.05 -8.72
C VAL A 206 14.09 -1.27 -8.96
N VAL A 207 15.41 -1.23 -9.19
CA VAL A 207 16.22 -2.41 -9.51
C VAL A 207 16.14 -3.46 -8.41
N PRO A 208 16.52 -3.18 -7.13
CA PRO A 208 16.39 -4.17 -6.08
C PRO A 208 14.93 -4.60 -5.84
N ALA A 209 13.97 -3.68 -5.92
CA ALA A 209 12.56 -4.04 -5.75
C ALA A 209 12.08 -5.05 -6.82
N MET A 210 12.47 -4.86 -8.08
CA MET A 210 12.14 -5.76 -9.19
C MET A 210 12.92 -7.07 -9.16
N ILE A 211 14.00 -7.17 -8.37
CA ILE A 211 14.69 -8.45 -8.11
C ILE A 211 13.94 -9.22 -7.03
N PHE A 212 13.65 -8.58 -5.89
CA PHE A 212 13.15 -9.28 -4.71
C PHE A 212 11.65 -9.57 -4.72
N VAL A 213 10.83 -8.74 -5.40
CA VAL A 213 9.38 -9.02 -5.53
C VAL A 213 9.10 -10.30 -6.31
N PRO A 214 9.71 -10.55 -7.49
CA PRO A 214 9.56 -11.83 -8.18
C PRO A 214 10.08 -13.02 -7.39
N VAL A 215 11.20 -12.86 -6.67
CA VAL A 215 11.76 -13.91 -5.79
C VAL A 215 10.77 -14.25 -4.67
N GLY A 216 10.19 -13.26 -4.00
CA GLY A 216 9.16 -13.49 -2.99
C GLY A 216 7.91 -14.15 -3.57
N ASN A 217 7.51 -13.78 -4.79
CA ASN A 217 6.36 -14.40 -5.46
C ASN A 217 6.65 -15.86 -5.88
N TRP A 218 7.90 -16.17 -6.24
CA TRP A 218 8.34 -17.55 -6.44
C TRP A 218 8.33 -18.32 -5.11
N LEU A 219 8.80 -17.74 -4.01
CA LEU A 219 8.75 -18.38 -2.68
C LEU A 219 7.31 -18.64 -2.22
N ARG A 220 6.36 -17.78 -2.60
CA ARG A 220 4.93 -17.93 -2.28
C ARG A 220 4.36 -19.28 -2.70
N GLN A 221 4.83 -19.86 -3.80
CA GLN A 221 4.29 -21.14 -4.31
C GLN A 221 4.52 -22.31 -3.34
N PHE A 222 5.45 -22.17 -2.39
CA PHE A 222 5.74 -23.15 -1.35
C PHE A 222 4.93 -22.93 -0.06
N ILE A 223 4.15 -21.85 0.02
CA ILE A 223 3.34 -21.48 1.19
C ILE A 223 1.90 -21.95 0.98
N ARG A 224 1.33 -22.61 1.99
CA ARG A 224 -0.03 -23.14 1.92
C ARG A 224 -1.07 -22.00 1.82
N PRO A 225 -2.17 -22.16 1.04
CA PRO A 225 -3.19 -21.14 0.87
C PRO A 225 -3.82 -20.64 2.18
N GLU A 226 -3.97 -21.51 3.18
CA GLU A 226 -4.58 -21.18 4.47
C GLU A 226 -3.73 -20.17 5.26
N PHE A 227 -2.41 -20.17 5.04
CA PHE A 227 -1.49 -19.21 5.64
C PHE A 227 -1.67 -17.80 5.08
N PHE A 228 -2.13 -17.66 3.83
CA PHE A 228 -2.32 -16.35 3.19
C PHE A 228 -3.42 -15.54 3.88
N SER A 229 -4.58 -16.17 4.12
CA SER A 229 -5.71 -15.53 4.81
C SER A 229 -5.38 -15.23 6.28
N VAL A 230 -4.58 -16.06 6.93
CA VAL A 230 -4.07 -15.77 8.30
C VAL A 230 -3.10 -14.59 8.27
N LEU A 231 -2.18 -14.55 7.30
CA LEU A 231 -1.20 -13.49 7.17
C LEU A 231 -1.84 -12.12 6.89
N ILE A 232 -2.87 -12.05 6.04
CA ILE A 232 -3.65 -10.82 5.83
C ILE A 232 -4.33 -10.37 7.12
N ARG A 233 -4.95 -11.30 7.88
CA ARG A 233 -5.60 -10.98 9.16
C ARG A 233 -4.61 -10.49 10.21
N VAL A 234 -3.44 -11.12 10.31
CA VAL A 234 -2.35 -10.67 11.18
C VAL A 234 -1.85 -9.30 10.74
N LEU A 235 -1.67 -9.06 9.44
CA LEU A 235 -1.26 -7.75 8.92
C LEU A 235 -2.28 -6.66 9.26
N LEU A 236 -3.58 -6.94 9.09
CA LEU A 236 -4.65 -6.02 9.48
C LEU A 236 -4.64 -5.72 10.97
N PHE A 237 -4.49 -6.75 11.81
CA PHE A 237 -4.41 -6.60 13.26
C PHE A 237 -3.21 -5.75 13.68
N VAL A 238 -2.02 -6.06 13.16
CA VAL A 238 -0.79 -5.30 13.44
C VAL A 238 -0.93 -3.85 12.96
N THR A 239 -1.55 -3.63 11.80
CA THR A 239 -1.80 -2.28 11.28
C THR A 239 -2.74 -1.50 12.21
N ALA A 240 -3.83 -2.11 12.68
CA ALA A 240 -4.74 -1.49 13.64
C ALA A 240 -4.05 -1.16 14.97
N ALA A 241 -3.32 -2.13 15.54
CA ALA A 241 -2.61 -1.97 16.79
C ALA A 241 -1.55 -0.86 16.72
N ARG A 242 -0.79 -0.79 15.61
CA ARG A 242 0.22 0.26 15.40
C ARG A 242 -0.41 1.64 15.25
N LEU A 243 -1.52 1.77 14.52
CA LEU A 243 -2.24 3.04 14.37
C LEU A 243 -2.75 3.56 15.71
N LEU A 244 -3.27 2.68 16.57
CA LEU A 244 -3.67 3.03 17.94
C LEU A 244 -2.49 3.44 18.80
N TYR A 245 -1.42 2.63 18.83
CA TYR A 245 -0.24 2.95 19.63
C TYR A 245 0.36 4.30 19.22
N GLY A 246 0.54 4.54 17.92
CA GLY A 246 1.07 5.80 17.39
C GLY A 246 0.20 7.01 17.72
N ALA A 247 -1.13 6.88 17.70
CA ALA A 247 -2.04 7.99 18.02
C ALA A 247 -2.04 8.41 19.50
N TRP A 248 -1.62 7.53 20.41
CA TRP A 248 -1.72 7.71 21.86
C TRP A 248 -0.36 7.67 22.60
N SER A 249 0.76 7.49 21.88
CA SER A 249 2.12 7.52 22.44
C SER A 249 2.84 8.87 22.25
N VAL A 250 2.12 9.90 21.81
CA VAL A 250 2.53 11.31 21.71
C VAL A 250 1.55 12.18 22.48
#